data_AF-A0A2W6DPC2-F1
#
_entry.id   AF-A0A2W6DPC2-F1
#
_cell.length_a   1.000
_cell.length_b   1.000
_cell.length_c   1.000
_cell.angle_alpha   90.00
_cell.angle_beta   90.00
_cell.angle_gamma   90.00
#
_symmetry.space_group_name_H-M   'P 1'
#
loop_
_entity.id
_entity.type
_entity.pdbx_description
1 polymer ?
#
loop_
_entity_poly.entity_id
_entity_poly.type
_entity_poly.pdbx_seq_one_letter_code
_entity_poly.pdbx_strand_id
1 'polypeptide(L)'
;MGELITEVSRDLSTLMRQELELAKAEIKAEVSKTGKAAGMLGGAGFAGYMVLLFLSIALWWGLANVIDQGWAALIVALVWAVIGGVLFASGRSTLRSVHPKPERTVETVKQVPNALKGQ
;
A
#
# COMPACT_ATOMS: atom_id res chain seq x y z
N MET A 1 -8.03 -29.32 -47.47
CA MET A 1 -6.93 -28.75 -46.67
C MET A 1 -7.26 -27.37 -46.09
N GLY A 2 -7.89 -26.45 -46.83
CA GLY A 2 -8.27 -25.12 -46.29
C GLY A 2 -9.30 -25.15 -45.15
N GLU A 3 -10.20 -26.13 -45.14
CA GLU A 3 -11.27 -26.25 -44.14
C GLU A 3 -10.75 -26.63 -42.75
N LEU A 4 -9.82 -27.57 -42.66
CA LEU A 4 -9.15 -27.97 -41.40
C LEU A 4 -8.29 -26.83 -40.81
N ILE A 5 -7.61 -26.06 -41.64
CA ILE A 5 -6.85 -24.88 -41.18
C ILE A 5 -7.79 -23.79 -40.66
N THR A 6 -8.96 -23.64 -41.28
CA THR A 6 -10.00 -22.69 -40.84
C THR A 6 -10.60 -23.09 -39.49
N GLU A 7 -10.81 -24.39 -39.27
CA GLU A 7 -11.35 -24.93 -38.02
C GLU A 7 -10.37 -24.80 -36.85
N VAL A 8 -9.09 -25.18 -37.06
CA VAL A 8 -8.03 -25.00 -36.05
C VAL A 8 -7.81 -23.52 -35.71
N SER A 9 -7.83 -22.63 -36.70
CA SER A 9 -7.72 -21.18 -36.45
C SER A 9 -8.90 -20.65 -35.63
N ARG A 10 -10.09 -21.22 -35.80
CA ARG A 10 -11.30 -20.85 -35.06
C ARG A 10 -11.27 -21.38 -33.63
N ASP A 11 -10.77 -22.59 -33.41
CA ASP A 11 -10.60 -23.17 -32.09
C ASP A 11 -9.54 -22.42 -31.28
N LEU A 12 -8.41 -22.08 -31.90
CA LEU A 12 -7.37 -21.24 -31.27
C LEU A 12 -7.90 -19.85 -30.90
N SER A 13 -8.68 -19.22 -31.78
CA SER A 13 -9.33 -17.93 -31.48
C SER A 13 -10.31 -18.06 -30.30
N THR A 14 -11.02 -19.19 -30.22
CA THR A 14 -11.95 -19.48 -29.13
C THR A 14 -11.23 -19.70 -27.80
N LEU A 15 -10.15 -20.49 -27.80
CA LEU A 15 -9.26 -20.69 -26.64
C LEU A 15 -8.66 -19.38 -26.14
N MET A 16 -8.08 -18.58 -27.04
CA MET A 16 -7.50 -17.27 -26.69
C MET A 16 -8.54 -16.37 -26.04
N ARG A 17 -9.78 -16.38 -26.55
CA ARG A 17 -10.87 -15.61 -25.96
C ARG A 17 -11.26 -16.14 -24.58
N GLN A 18 -11.25 -17.45 -24.36
CA GLN A 18 -11.50 -18.06 -23.05
C GLN A 18 -10.41 -17.73 -22.04
N GLU A 19 -9.13 -17.81 -22.41
CA GLU A 19 -8.00 -17.43 -21.55
C GLU A 19 -8.07 -15.95 -21.16
N LEU A 20 -8.45 -15.07 -22.10
CA LEU A 20 -8.68 -13.67 -21.80
C LEU A 20 -9.87 -13.45 -20.84
N GLU A 21 -10.97 -14.16 -21.02
CA GLU A 21 -12.12 -14.08 -20.11
C GLU A 21 -11.78 -14.64 -18.72
N LEU A 22 -10.98 -15.71 -18.65
CA LEU A 22 -10.50 -16.28 -17.40
C LEU A 22 -9.55 -15.31 -16.67
N ALA A 23 -8.55 -14.77 -17.38
CA ALA A 23 -7.63 -13.77 -16.83
C ALA A 23 -8.38 -12.52 -16.35
N LYS A 24 -9.38 -12.04 -17.10
CA LYS A 24 -10.25 -10.94 -16.64
C LYS A 24 -11.01 -11.31 -15.37
N ALA A 25 -11.55 -12.52 -15.27
CA ALA A 25 -12.27 -12.99 -14.10
C ALA A 25 -11.34 -13.06 -12.87
N GLU A 26 -10.13 -13.58 -13.04
CA GLU A 26 -9.11 -13.67 -11.99
C GLU A 26 -8.67 -12.29 -11.51
N ILE A 27 -8.31 -11.38 -12.44
CA ILE A 27 -7.96 -10.00 -12.12
C ILE A 27 -9.12 -9.30 -11.39
N LYS A 28 -10.37 -9.48 -11.85
CA LYS A 28 -11.54 -8.87 -11.20
C LYS A 28 -11.72 -9.40 -9.78
N ALA A 29 -11.54 -10.70 -9.56
CA ALA A 29 -11.62 -11.31 -8.23
C ALA A 29 -10.51 -10.78 -7.31
N GLU A 30 -9.29 -10.66 -7.83
CA GLU A 30 -8.14 -10.15 -7.08
C GLU A 30 -8.31 -8.65 -6.75
N VAL A 31 -8.74 -7.83 -7.71
CA VAL A 31 -9.04 -6.41 -7.50
C VAL A 31 -10.17 -6.23 -6.50
N SER A 32 -11.23 -7.03 -6.56
CA SER A 32 -12.32 -6.96 -5.59
C SER A 32 -11.85 -7.28 -4.17
N LYS A 33 -11.06 -8.34 -4.02
CA LYS A 33 -10.50 -8.75 -2.72
C LYS A 33 -9.55 -7.69 -2.16
N THR A 34 -8.62 -7.20 -2.99
CA THR A 34 -7.66 -6.17 -2.63
C THR A 34 -8.36 -4.85 -2.32
N GLY A 35 -9.36 -4.47 -3.13
CA GLY A 35 -10.16 -3.26 -2.92
C GLY A 35 -10.94 -3.32 -1.60
N LYS A 36 -11.56 -4.46 -1.28
CA LYS A 36 -12.23 -4.65 0.02
C LYS A 36 -11.23 -4.57 1.18
N ALA A 37 -10.05 -5.21 1.06
CA ALA A 37 -9.02 -5.15 2.08
C ALA A 37 -8.49 -3.72 2.29
N ALA A 38 -8.19 -3.00 1.20
CA ALA A 38 -7.77 -1.60 1.25
C ALA A 38 -8.86 -0.72 1.88
N GLY A 39 -10.13 -0.94 1.53
CA GLY A 39 -11.27 -0.24 2.13
C GLY A 39 -11.40 -0.50 3.63
N MET A 40 -11.25 -1.76 4.07
CA MET A 40 -11.27 -2.11 5.49
C MET A 40 -10.09 -1.51 6.26
N LEU A 41 -8.88 -1.54 5.69
CA LEU A 41 -7.71 -0.92 6.31
C LEU A 41 -7.83 0.61 6.38
N GLY A 42 -8.36 1.24 5.33
CA GLY A 42 -8.67 2.68 5.34
C GLY A 42 -9.70 3.03 6.41
N GLY A 43 -10.78 2.24 6.49
CA GLY A 43 -11.82 2.38 7.52
C GLY A 43 -11.27 2.18 8.93
N ALA A 44 -10.42 1.17 9.15
CA ALA A 44 -9.76 0.92 10.43
C ALA A 44 -8.81 2.06 10.82
N GLY A 45 -8.06 2.63 9.87
CA GLY A 45 -7.22 3.80 10.09
C GLY A 45 -8.04 5.02 10.51
N PHE A 46 -9.15 5.29 9.83
CA PHE A 46 -10.07 6.38 10.20
C PHE A 46 -10.72 6.16 11.57
N ALA A 47 -11.20 4.95 11.84
CA ALA A 47 -11.78 4.59 13.13
C ALA A 47 -10.75 4.74 14.27
N GLY A 48 -9.51 4.30 14.05
CA GLY A 48 -8.40 4.49 14.99
C GLY A 48 -8.11 5.96 15.26
N TYR A 49 -8.12 6.81 14.21
CA TYR A 49 -7.98 8.26 14.37
C TYR A 49 -9.12 8.87 15.20
N MET A 50 -10.37 8.46 14.96
CA MET A 50 -11.53 8.90 15.76
C MET A 50 -11.42 8.49 17.22
N VAL A 51 -10.95 7.27 17.51
CA VAL A 51 -10.71 6.82 18.88
C VAL A 51 -9.67 7.71 19.57
N LEU A 52 -8.55 8.00 18.90
CA LEU A 52 -7.50 8.87 19.46
C LEU A 52 -8.01 10.30 19.69
N LEU A 53 -8.85 10.83 18.80
CA LEU A 53 -9.49 12.13 18.96
C LEU A 53 -10.38 12.17 20.20
N PHE A 54 -11.29 11.20 20.35
CA PHE A 54 -12.18 11.14 21.51
C PHE A 54 -11.43 10.89 22.82
N LEU A 55 -10.39 10.05 22.80
CA LEU A 55 -9.50 9.87 23.96
C LEU A 55 -8.80 11.17 24.34
N SER A 56 -8.37 11.97 23.36
CA SER A 56 -7.72 13.27 23.63
C SER A 56 -8.69 14.25 24.29
N ILE A 57 -9.93 14.31 23.80
CA ILE A 57 -10.99 15.15 24.38
C ILE A 57 -11.33 14.67 25.79
N ALA A 58 -11.52 13.36 25.97
CA ALA A 58 -11.82 12.76 27.27
C ALA A 58 -10.69 13.00 28.28
N LEU A 59 -9.43 12.88 27.86
CA LEU A 59 -8.27 13.17 28.70
C LEU A 59 -8.21 14.65 29.09
N TRP A 60 -8.45 15.56 28.15
CA TRP A 60 -8.51 17.00 28.44
C TRP A 60 -9.60 17.27 29.47
N TRP A 61 -10.84 16.86 29.20
CA TRP A 61 -11.96 17.07 30.12
C TRP A 61 -11.72 16.42 31.48
N GLY A 62 -11.18 15.20 31.52
CA GLY A 62 -10.83 14.51 32.75
C GLY A 62 -9.80 15.28 33.57
N LEU A 63 -8.75 15.78 32.94
CA LEU A 63 -7.75 16.64 33.59
C LEU A 63 -8.34 17.98 34.04
N ALA A 64 -9.21 18.59 33.24
CA ALA A 64 -9.85 19.86 33.58
C ALA A 64 -10.75 19.78 34.83
N ASN A 65 -11.13 18.58 35.30
CA ASN A 65 -11.84 18.41 36.58
C ASN A 65 -10.92 18.54 37.80
N VAL A 66 -9.61 18.36 37.63
CA VAL A 66 -8.63 18.35 38.73
C VAL A 66 -7.62 19.50 38.64
N ILE A 67 -7.42 20.07 37.46
CA ILE A 67 -6.52 21.20 37.19
C ILE A 67 -7.17 22.23 36.27
N ASP A 68 -6.59 23.43 36.20
CA ASP A 68 -7.04 24.47 35.27
C ASP A 68 -7.00 23.99 33.81
N GLN A 69 -7.98 24.43 33.02
CA GLN A 69 -8.21 23.96 31.66
C GLN A 69 -7.02 24.25 30.72
N GLY A 70 -6.26 25.34 30.96
CA GLY A 70 -5.07 25.67 30.19
C GLY A 70 -3.94 24.66 30.43
N TRP A 71 -3.73 24.24 31.68
CA TRP A 71 -2.74 23.23 32.02
C TRP A 71 -3.14 21.83 31.52
N ALA A 72 -4.43 21.49 31.56
CA ALA A 72 -4.94 20.27 30.95
C ALA A 72 -4.64 20.22 29.45
N ALA A 73 -4.86 21.33 28.73
CA ALA A 73 -4.55 21.45 27.31
C ALA A 73 -3.06 21.24 27.02
N LEU A 74 -2.18 21.85 27.82
CA LEU A 74 -0.73 21.72 27.66
C LEU A 74 -0.25 20.29 27.87
N ILE A 75 -0.82 19.56 28.83
CA ILE A 75 -0.47 18.15 29.07
C ILE A 75 -0.88 17.30 27.86
N VAL A 76 -2.10 17.46 27.34
CA VAL A 76 -2.56 16.73 26.15
C VAL A 76 -1.69 17.06 24.93
N ALA A 77 -1.32 18.33 24.75
CA ALA A 77 -0.42 18.76 23.69
C ALA A 77 0.98 18.11 23.83
N LEU A 78 1.52 18.04 25.04
CA LEU A 78 2.81 17.40 25.31
C LEU A 78 2.77 15.90 24.99
N VAL A 79 1.69 15.21 25.35
CA VAL A 79 1.50 13.79 25.00
C VAL A 79 1.56 13.59 23.49
N TRP A 80 0.86 14.41 22.71
CA TRP A 80 0.91 14.35 21.25
C TRP A 80 2.26 14.74 20.66
N ALA A 81 2.97 15.70 21.26
CA ALA A 81 4.32 16.07 20.85
C ALA A 81 5.29 14.90 21.01
N VAL A 82 5.20 14.14 22.12
CA VAL A 82 6.01 12.94 22.35
C VAL A 82 5.66 11.85 21.34
N ILE A 83 4.38 11.53 21.17
CA ILE A 83 3.93 10.52 20.20
C ILE A 83 4.40 10.88 18.78
N GLY A 84 4.16 12.12 18.36
CA GLY A 84 4.57 12.63 17.06
C GLY A 84 6.08 12.61 16.87
N GLY A 85 6.85 12.99 17.90
CA GLY A 85 8.31 12.92 17.89
C GLY A 85 8.83 11.50 17.70
N VAL A 86 8.27 10.52 18.43
CA VAL A 86 8.65 9.10 18.30
C VAL A 86 8.29 8.55 16.92
N LEU A 87 7.09 8.84 16.41
CA LEU A 87 6.66 8.40 15.09
C LEU A 87 7.53 9.01 13.98
N PHE A 88 7.83 10.31 14.08
CA PHE A 88 8.72 10.99 13.15
C PHE A 88 10.13 10.39 13.17
N ALA A 89 10.72 10.17 14.34
CA ALA A 89 12.04 9.58 14.48
C ALA A 89 12.09 8.15 13.91
N SER A 90 11.09 7.33 14.24
CA SER A 90 10.98 5.95 13.76
C SER A 90 10.79 5.90 12.24
N GLY A 91 9.84 6.66 11.71
CA GLY A 91 9.60 6.75 10.26
C GLY A 91 10.81 7.29 9.51
N ARG A 92 11.49 8.29 10.06
CA ARG A 92 12.73 8.83 9.49
C ARG A 92 13.84 7.80 9.45
N SER A 93 13.98 6.98 10.50
CA SER A 93 14.96 5.88 10.57
C SER A 93 14.67 4.82 9.51
N THR A 94 13.43 4.36 9.42
CA THR A 94 13.00 3.38 8.42
C THR A 94 13.27 3.89 7.01
N LEU A 95 12.90 5.13 6.69
CA LEU A 95 13.17 5.74 5.38
C LEU A 95 14.66 5.86 5.05
N ARG A 96 15.56 5.97 6.04
CA ARG A 96 17.02 5.95 5.79
C ARG A 96 17.53 4.56 5.44
N SER A 97 16.86 3.51 5.91
CA SER A 97 17.27 2.11 5.68
C SER A 97 16.80 1.57 4.32
N VAL A 98 15.75 2.16 3.74
CA VAL A 98 15.26 1.79 2.41
C VAL A 98 16.20 2.36 1.35
N HIS A 99 16.92 1.49 0.66
CA HIS A 99 17.74 1.84 -0.51
C HIS A 99 16.88 1.66 -1.77
N PRO A 100 16.40 2.75 -2.41
CA PRO A 100 15.50 2.65 -3.57
C PRO A 100 16.20 2.21 -4.86
N LYS A 101 17.53 2.02 -4.85
CA LYS A 101 18.25 1.43 -5.98
C LYS A 101 18.42 -0.06 -5.73
N PRO A 102 17.85 -0.94 -6.58
CA PRO A 102 18.27 -2.33 -6.61
C PRO A 102 19.70 -2.34 -7.15
N GLU A 103 20.70 -2.32 -6.25
CA GLU A 103 22.11 -2.29 -6.63
C GLU A 103 22.47 -3.47 -7.55
N ARG A 104 21.78 -4.61 -7.39
CA ARG A 104 21.96 -5.81 -8.19
C ARG A 104 21.40 -5.74 -9.61
N THR A 105 20.37 -4.91 -9.89
CA THR A 105 19.77 -4.84 -11.24
C THR A 105 20.56 -3.92 -12.18
N VAL A 106 21.26 -2.92 -11.63
CA VAL A 106 22.03 -1.97 -12.46
C VAL A 106 23.32 -2.61 -13.00
N GLU A 107 23.92 -3.57 -12.28
CA GLU A 107 25.09 -4.32 -12.77
C GLU A 107 24.75 -5.29 -13.90
N THR A 108 23.62 -6.00 -13.82
CA THR A 108 23.22 -6.96 -14.87
C THR A 108 22.89 -6.24 -16.19
N VAL A 109 22.20 -5.09 -16.14
CA VAL A 109 21.84 -4.35 -17.37
C VAL A 109 23.07 -3.71 -18.05
N LYS A 110 24.12 -3.36 -17.28
CA LYS A 110 25.38 -2.85 -17.84
C LYS A 110 26.27 -3.92 -18.49
N GLN A 111 26.04 -5.21 -18.23
CA GLN A 111 26.82 -6.32 -18.82
C GLN A 111 26.23 -6.85 -20.15
N VAL A 112 24.95 -6.57 -20.45
CA VAL A 112 24.28 -7.00 -21.68
C VAL A 112 24.69 -6.26 -22.99
N PRO A 113 25.22 -5.01 -23.02
CA PRO A 113 25.52 -4.35 -24.29
C PRO A 113 26.69 -4.97 -25.08
N ASN A 114 27.52 -5.82 -24.46
CA ASN A 114 28.63 -6.49 -25.14
C ASN A 114 28.23 -7.79 -25.86
N ALA A 115 27.07 -8.39 -25.53
CA ALA A 115 26.60 -9.62 -26.16
C ALA A 115 25.79 -9.38 -27.45
N LEU A 116 25.27 -8.17 -27.65
CA LEU A 116 24.46 -7.79 -28.83
C LEU A 116 25.24 -7.00 -29.89
N LYS A 117 26.55 -6.78 -29.71
CA LYS A 117 27.40 -6.00 -30.63
C LYS A 117 28.41 -6.84 -31.44
N GLY A 118 28.24 -8.16 -31.50
CA GLY A 118 29.15 -8.99 -32.29
C GLY A 118 28.60 -10.36 -32.64
N GLN A 119 27.63 -10.42 -33.55
CA GLN A 119 27.61 -11.26 -34.75
C GLN A 119 26.79 -10.54 -35.84
#